data_AF-A0A9P8NSZ4-F1
#
_entry.id   AF-A0A9P8NSZ4-F1
#
_cell.length_a   1.000
_cell.length_b   1.000
_cell.length_c   1.000
_cell.angle_alpha   90.00
_cell.angle_beta   90.00
_cell.angle_gamma   90.00
#
_symmetry.space_group_name_H-M   'P 1'
#
loop_
_entity.id
_entity.type
_entity.pdbx_description
1 polymer ?
#
loop_
_entity_poly.entity_id
_entity_poly.type
_entity_poly.pdbx_seq_one_letter_code
_entity_poly.pdbx_strand_id
1 'polypeptide(L)'
;MAILSLVILGGLCLSTASGQAPPQPEPFTIVELPLPPVVSSNAVGACTTDVNPRRTGCIGQISEEFQAGDFTSDGKHVIVNVEFVGAPAAPDPASVYTGEQLILVKADGTNFSNGDPWKCLSCGVPAANARSLDSQRDYPHVARSGKRALWGHNIVECSGLLLTSEECTPNRTFISPIYWPVNADGSGPGGAPREMRMHPDDEHMGWSSFTSNGGQFAYFGRLAFNKNPSTGNIRAPRYDLVDVNLLIQPNGLAPIMANGDELELHDEVITVGELRGFSGSGDEILYIGSPREANNIDVFAVHLVTGAVRRLTSHPEYTDPVAFSRDDKWFVAMDTRGSDRQMWMSGMRMVPPLIDLVTVTAASSTRNNGPRRFFQPILIDRHGDRGDYFGQQVNAEGDGSNGSVNDPNWNGRADPSFSPDSTRIVFWQALVTSPACGGVNPLVCPNSTADGGRRYRLMMAHRTSRQPTKPAPVFKVPAVIPWATPFPPGATIPDQYRLPAGNYTLRGRISGIADVAIVANPTRGGYQTISVEYDNYSDDGQHIINGYESVTTHPDPSTPWMNRLSWWSDLQQTGAVTATKKTGLGGFQLSIDAVMNIFEANGTLTTTIDGVVYRQPANGT
;
A
#
# COMPACT_ATOMS: atom_id res chain seq x y z
N MET A 1 60.67 -23.83 -9.64
CA MET A 1 59.68 -24.79 -9.12
C MET A 1 58.47 -24.01 -8.67
N ALA A 2 57.30 -24.43 -9.16
CA ALA A 2 56.02 -23.75 -9.11
C ALA A 2 55.40 -23.71 -7.70
N ILE A 3 54.50 -22.76 -7.43
CA ILE A 3 53.05 -23.01 -7.46
C ILE A 3 52.28 -21.69 -7.55
N LEU A 4 51.23 -21.81 -8.36
CA LEU A 4 50.26 -20.86 -8.92
C LEU A 4 49.39 -20.12 -7.89
N SER A 5 48.98 -18.93 -8.32
CA SER A 5 47.88 -18.09 -7.86
C SER A 5 46.54 -18.81 -7.71
N LEU A 6 45.77 -18.49 -6.66
CA LEU A 6 44.33 -18.71 -6.61
C LEU A 6 43.64 -17.35 -6.43
N VAL A 7 43.19 -16.81 -7.56
CA VAL A 7 42.28 -15.67 -7.64
C VAL A 7 40.90 -16.15 -7.21
N ILE A 8 40.35 -15.58 -6.13
CA ILE A 8 38.96 -15.79 -5.75
C ILE A 8 38.11 -14.91 -6.68
N LEU A 9 37.51 -15.54 -7.70
CA LEU A 9 36.36 -14.98 -8.41
C LEU A 9 35.17 -14.92 -7.43
N GLY A 10 34.96 -13.76 -6.83
CA GLY A 10 33.66 -13.39 -6.28
C GLY A 10 32.74 -13.02 -7.45
N GLY A 11 31.98 -14.00 -7.94
CA GLY A 11 31.01 -13.78 -9.00
C GLY A 11 29.92 -12.80 -8.54
N LEU A 12 29.83 -11.66 -9.22
CA LEU A 12 28.59 -10.90 -9.33
C LEU A 12 27.54 -11.81 -10.01
N CYS A 13 26.71 -12.49 -9.22
CA CYS A 13 25.39 -12.89 -9.71
C CYS A 13 24.51 -11.64 -9.72
N LEU A 14 24.67 -10.82 -10.74
CA LEU A 14 23.57 -9.99 -11.23
C LEU A 14 22.44 -10.97 -11.60
N SER A 15 21.33 -10.93 -10.88
CA SER A 15 20.15 -11.72 -11.21
C SER A 15 19.58 -11.20 -12.53
N THR A 16 20.01 -11.79 -13.64
CA THR A 16 19.30 -11.71 -14.91
C THR A 16 17.97 -12.45 -14.76
N ALA A 17 16.94 -11.76 -14.28
CA ALA A 17 15.57 -12.26 -14.26
C ALA A 17 14.97 -12.40 -15.69
N SER A 18 15.70 -12.02 -16.74
CA SER A 18 15.20 -12.01 -18.13
C SER A 18 15.11 -13.40 -18.80
N GLY A 19 14.97 -14.49 -18.04
CA GLY A 19 15.03 -15.86 -18.58
C GLY A 19 13.92 -16.82 -18.14
N GLN A 20 13.08 -16.45 -17.16
CA GLN A 20 11.97 -17.31 -16.76
C GLN A 20 10.68 -16.89 -17.45
N ALA A 21 10.11 -17.82 -18.22
CA ALA A 21 8.83 -17.64 -18.87
C ALA A 21 7.75 -17.23 -17.84
N PRO A 22 6.85 -16.31 -18.20
CA PRO A 22 5.68 -16.00 -17.41
C PRO A 22 4.88 -17.26 -17.05
N PRO A 23 4.29 -17.33 -15.85
CA PRO A 23 3.37 -18.40 -15.53
C PRO A 23 2.10 -18.30 -16.37
N GLN A 24 1.44 -19.43 -16.59
CA GLN A 24 0.12 -19.44 -17.19
C GLN A 24 -0.94 -18.89 -16.22
N PRO A 25 -2.02 -18.25 -16.71
CA PRO A 25 -3.14 -17.85 -15.88
C PRO A 25 -3.70 -19.03 -15.07
N GLU A 26 -4.04 -18.78 -13.81
CA GLU A 26 -4.63 -19.76 -12.91
C GLU A 26 -6.16 -19.58 -12.82
N PRO A 27 -6.94 -20.67 -12.73
CA PRO A 27 -8.37 -20.59 -12.49
C PRO A 27 -8.68 -20.19 -11.03
N PHE A 28 -9.69 -19.35 -10.87
CA PHE A 28 -10.20 -18.91 -9.57
C PHE A 28 -11.66 -19.32 -9.36
N THR A 29 -12.04 -19.52 -8.11
CA THR A 29 -13.43 -19.47 -7.66
C THR A 29 -13.51 -18.46 -6.52
N ILE A 30 -14.47 -17.55 -6.60
CA ILE A 30 -14.55 -16.42 -5.67
C ILE A 30 -15.83 -16.48 -4.86
N VAL A 31 -15.72 -16.27 -3.56
CA VAL A 31 -16.84 -16.25 -2.62
C VAL A 31 -16.78 -15.02 -1.72
N GLU A 32 -17.94 -14.49 -1.34
CA GLU A 32 -18.05 -13.53 -0.23
C GLU A 32 -18.00 -14.30 1.09
N LEU A 33 -17.09 -13.91 2.00
CA LEU A 33 -17.01 -14.47 3.34
C LEU A 33 -18.08 -13.83 4.25
N PRO A 34 -18.68 -14.62 5.16
CA PRO A 34 -19.78 -14.14 5.98
C PRO A 34 -19.30 -13.13 7.03
N LEU A 35 -20.04 -12.03 7.15
CA LEU A 35 -19.85 -11.00 8.17
C LEU A 35 -21.05 -10.97 9.12
N PRO A 36 -20.95 -10.33 10.31
CA PRO A 36 -22.09 -10.22 11.23
C PRO A 36 -23.38 -9.66 10.60
N PRO A 37 -24.56 -9.96 11.17
CA PRO A 37 -25.83 -9.44 10.70
C PRO A 37 -25.86 -7.91 10.67
N VAL A 38 -26.70 -7.35 9.80
CA VAL A 38 -26.71 -5.92 9.50
C VAL A 38 -27.96 -5.26 10.09
N VAL A 39 -27.79 -4.08 10.66
CA VAL A 39 -28.90 -3.20 11.06
C VAL A 39 -28.83 -1.87 10.31
N SER A 40 -29.99 -1.28 10.04
CA SER A 40 -30.13 0.02 9.36
C SER A 40 -30.02 1.23 10.30
N SER A 41 -29.96 0.99 11.61
CA SER A 41 -29.90 2.04 12.64
C SER A 41 -28.82 1.70 13.67
N ASN A 42 -28.09 2.73 14.11
CA ASN A 42 -27.13 2.65 15.21
C ASN A 42 -27.78 2.89 16.59
N ALA A 43 -29.11 3.09 16.64
CA ALA A 43 -29.82 3.28 17.90
C ALA A 43 -29.62 2.10 18.86
N VAL A 44 -29.43 2.40 20.14
CA VAL A 44 -29.25 1.40 21.19
C VAL A 44 -30.39 0.38 21.17
N GLY A 45 -30.05 -0.91 21.10
CA GLY A 45 -31.01 -2.02 21.01
C GLY A 45 -31.56 -2.33 19.62
N ALA A 46 -31.11 -1.64 18.56
CA ALA A 46 -31.50 -1.97 17.18
C ALA A 46 -31.07 -3.38 16.73
N CYS A 47 -29.97 -3.91 17.30
CA CYS A 47 -29.56 -5.30 17.14
C CYS A 47 -30.39 -6.20 18.07
N THR A 48 -31.62 -6.49 17.67
CA THR A 48 -32.55 -7.32 18.44
C THR A 48 -32.24 -8.80 18.28
N THR A 49 -32.85 -9.65 19.12
CA THR A 49 -32.79 -11.12 18.97
C THR A 49 -33.44 -11.62 17.68
N ASP A 50 -34.29 -10.83 17.04
CA ASP A 50 -34.89 -11.20 15.76
C ASP A 50 -33.90 -10.98 14.61
N VAL A 51 -33.03 -9.96 14.72
CA VAL A 51 -31.97 -9.67 13.75
C VAL A 51 -30.76 -10.60 13.97
N ASN A 52 -30.30 -10.70 15.22
CA ASN A 52 -29.24 -11.61 15.60
C ASN A 52 -29.68 -12.47 16.82
N PRO A 53 -30.26 -13.66 16.58
CA PRO A 53 -30.68 -14.58 17.63
C PRO A 53 -29.54 -15.05 18.54
N ARG A 54 -28.29 -15.02 18.06
CA ARG A 54 -27.10 -15.38 18.84
C ARG A 54 -26.63 -14.27 19.76
N ARG A 55 -27.15 -13.04 19.59
CA ARG A 55 -26.83 -11.86 20.40
C ARG A 55 -25.34 -11.55 20.43
N THR A 56 -24.70 -11.78 19.29
CA THR A 56 -23.28 -11.56 19.06
C THR A 56 -23.04 -10.22 18.32
N GLY A 57 -23.98 -9.27 18.41
CA GLY A 57 -23.83 -7.95 17.80
C GLY A 57 -24.18 -7.90 16.32
N CYS A 58 -24.33 -6.68 15.81
CA CYS A 58 -24.67 -6.37 14.43
C CYS A 58 -23.76 -5.27 13.89
N ILE A 59 -23.53 -5.23 12.59
CA ILE A 59 -22.76 -4.18 11.91
C ILE A 59 -23.69 -3.24 11.14
N GLY A 60 -23.19 -2.05 10.81
CA GLY A 60 -23.93 -1.07 10.01
C GLY A 60 -23.87 -1.36 8.51
N GLN A 61 -24.80 -0.78 7.74
CA GLN A 61 -24.73 -0.81 6.27
C GLN A 61 -23.49 -0.07 5.72
N ILE A 62 -23.00 0.91 6.47
CA ILE A 62 -21.84 1.73 6.15
C ILE A 62 -20.86 1.58 7.32
N SER A 63 -19.58 1.50 7.02
CA SER A 63 -18.50 1.55 8.00
C SER A 63 -17.29 2.19 7.33
N GLU A 64 -16.71 3.18 8.00
CA GLU A 64 -15.43 3.78 7.58
C GLU A 64 -14.24 2.97 8.11
N GLU A 65 -14.48 2.17 9.16
CA GLU A 65 -13.45 1.40 9.85
C GLU A 65 -13.26 -0.03 9.31
N PHE A 66 -14.20 -0.53 8.48
CA PHE A 66 -14.10 -1.90 7.96
C PHE A 66 -12.79 -2.13 7.19
N GLN A 67 -12.01 -3.12 7.62
CA GLN A 67 -10.80 -3.55 6.93
C GLN A 67 -10.63 -5.07 7.03
N ALA A 68 -10.32 -5.71 5.91
CA ALA A 68 -9.85 -7.09 5.93
C ALA A 68 -8.38 -7.14 6.35
N GLY A 69 -8.00 -8.21 7.02
CA GLY A 69 -6.62 -8.52 7.38
C GLY A 69 -6.16 -9.88 6.88
N ASP A 70 -5.18 -10.43 7.56
CA ASP A 70 -4.53 -11.69 7.16
C ASP A 70 -5.30 -12.95 7.53
N PHE A 71 -4.91 -14.05 6.89
CA PHE A 71 -5.20 -15.38 7.39
C PHE A 71 -4.42 -15.69 8.68
N THR A 72 -5.14 -16.28 9.64
CA THR A 72 -4.52 -16.95 10.80
C THR A 72 -3.64 -18.13 10.36
N SER A 73 -2.79 -18.61 11.27
CA SER A 73 -1.79 -19.65 10.99
C SER A 73 -2.35 -20.98 10.50
N ASP A 74 -3.63 -21.27 10.75
CA ASP A 74 -4.31 -22.48 10.28
C ASP A 74 -4.91 -22.36 8.87
N GLY A 75 -4.93 -21.15 8.29
CA GLY A 75 -5.50 -20.88 6.97
C GLY A 75 -7.03 -20.97 6.88
N LYS A 76 -7.72 -21.11 8.02
CA LYS A 76 -9.17 -21.31 8.10
C LYS A 76 -9.92 -20.11 8.65
N HIS A 77 -9.21 -19.11 9.16
CA HIS A 77 -9.80 -17.87 9.65
C HIS A 77 -9.08 -16.66 9.10
N VAL A 78 -9.83 -15.62 8.79
CA VAL A 78 -9.35 -14.29 8.40
C VAL A 78 -9.62 -13.33 9.55
N ILE A 79 -8.64 -12.49 9.90
CA ILE A 79 -8.86 -11.41 10.86
C ILE A 79 -9.47 -10.20 10.17
N VAL A 80 -10.45 -9.55 10.81
CA VAL A 80 -11.20 -8.45 10.21
C VAL A 80 -11.48 -7.39 11.27
N ASN A 81 -11.28 -6.13 10.92
CA ASN A 81 -11.76 -5.00 11.70
C ASN A 81 -13.19 -4.64 11.27
N VAL A 82 -14.09 -4.49 12.23
CA VAL A 82 -15.50 -4.14 11.99
C VAL A 82 -15.99 -3.11 13.00
N GLU A 83 -17.04 -2.38 12.66
CA GLU A 83 -17.76 -1.53 13.60
C GLU A 83 -19.10 -2.17 13.99
N PHE A 84 -19.24 -2.58 15.24
CA PHE A 84 -20.51 -3.06 15.78
C PHE A 84 -21.40 -1.90 16.23
N VAL A 85 -22.69 -1.96 15.89
CA VAL A 85 -23.68 -0.92 16.17
C VAL A 85 -24.98 -1.51 16.72
N GLY A 86 -25.77 -0.67 17.38
CA GLY A 86 -27.12 -1.02 17.82
C GLY A 86 -27.19 -2.05 18.96
N ALA A 87 -26.10 -2.33 19.65
CA ALA A 87 -26.13 -3.17 20.85
C ALA A 87 -27.09 -2.62 21.92
N PRO A 88 -27.73 -3.49 22.72
CA PRO A 88 -28.55 -3.06 23.85
C PRO A 88 -27.71 -2.36 24.92
N ALA A 89 -28.35 -1.54 25.76
CA ALA A 89 -27.68 -0.87 26.87
C ALA A 89 -27.22 -1.87 27.95
N ALA A 90 -26.13 -1.54 28.64
CA ALA A 90 -25.75 -2.24 29.87
C ALA A 90 -26.90 -2.19 30.90
N PRO A 91 -27.13 -3.25 31.71
CA PRO A 91 -26.24 -4.39 31.94
C PRO A 91 -26.50 -5.60 31.02
N ASP A 92 -27.18 -5.42 29.89
CA ASP A 92 -27.39 -6.51 28.93
C ASP A 92 -26.05 -7.13 28.48
N PRO A 93 -25.87 -8.46 28.49
CA PRO A 93 -24.60 -9.09 28.11
C PRO A 93 -24.14 -8.75 26.69
N ALA A 94 -25.05 -8.46 25.77
CA ALA A 94 -24.71 -8.10 24.39
C ALA A 94 -24.27 -6.63 24.24
N SER A 95 -24.32 -5.83 25.31
CA SER A 95 -23.81 -4.44 25.33
C SER A 95 -22.32 -4.33 25.01
N VAL A 96 -21.57 -5.44 25.08
CA VAL A 96 -20.14 -5.50 24.75
C VAL A 96 -19.84 -5.41 23.24
N TYR A 97 -20.84 -5.59 22.38
CA TYR A 97 -20.68 -5.52 20.92
C TYR A 97 -20.98 -4.12 20.40
N THR A 98 -20.11 -3.16 20.73
CA THR A 98 -20.28 -1.76 20.31
C THR A 98 -18.94 -1.15 19.89
N GLY A 99 -18.99 -0.28 18.88
CA GLY A 99 -17.84 0.41 18.32
C GLY A 99 -16.94 -0.50 17.50
N GLU A 100 -15.75 -0.01 17.21
CA GLU A 100 -14.73 -0.70 16.43
C GLU A 100 -14.14 -1.89 17.19
N GLN A 101 -14.18 -3.07 16.58
CA GLN A 101 -13.76 -4.35 17.17
C GLN A 101 -13.05 -5.23 16.13
N LEU A 102 -12.11 -6.01 16.62
CA LEU A 102 -11.40 -7.06 15.91
C LEU A 102 -12.12 -8.41 16.01
N ILE A 103 -12.42 -9.04 14.88
CA ILE A 103 -13.08 -10.34 14.78
C ILE A 103 -12.25 -11.33 13.95
N LEU A 104 -12.53 -12.63 14.13
CA LEU A 104 -12.12 -13.69 13.22
C LEU A 104 -13.33 -14.15 12.41
N VAL A 105 -13.18 -14.30 11.11
CA VAL A 105 -14.19 -14.83 10.18
C VAL A 105 -13.73 -16.17 9.63
N LYS A 106 -14.65 -17.14 9.54
CA LYS A 106 -14.40 -18.47 8.98
C LYS A 106 -14.24 -18.39 7.46
N ALA A 107 -13.15 -18.97 6.97
CA ALA A 107 -12.80 -19.06 5.55
C ALA A 107 -12.92 -20.48 4.99
N ASP A 108 -13.36 -21.44 5.81
CA ASP A 108 -13.52 -22.86 5.44
C ASP A 108 -14.97 -23.32 5.35
N GLY A 109 -15.93 -22.39 5.46
CA GLY A 109 -17.37 -22.68 5.43
C GLY A 109 -17.92 -23.35 6.70
N THR A 110 -17.13 -23.40 7.78
CA THR A 110 -17.59 -23.88 9.10
C THR A 110 -18.00 -22.73 10.01
N ASN A 111 -18.54 -23.07 11.19
CA ASN A 111 -18.90 -22.10 12.24
C ASN A 111 -18.01 -22.28 13.48
N PHE A 112 -17.94 -21.24 14.31
CA PHE A 112 -17.40 -21.34 15.66
C PHE A 112 -18.39 -22.06 16.60
N SER A 113 -17.95 -22.39 17.81
CA SER A 113 -18.76 -23.10 18.81
C SER A 113 -20.08 -22.39 19.19
N ASN A 114 -20.12 -21.07 19.07
CA ASN A 114 -21.31 -20.23 19.27
C ASN A 114 -22.34 -20.34 18.12
N GLY A 115 -21.99 -21.02 17.04
CA GLY A 115 -22.81 -21.22 15.85
C GLY A 115 -22.70 -20.12 14.80
N ASP A 116 -21.97 -19.03 15.09
CA ASP A 116 -21.69 -17.97 14.11
C ASP A 116 -20.49 -18.34 13.24
N PRO A 117 -20.42 -17.86 11.99
CA PRO A 117 -19.24 -18.02 11.15
C PRO A 117 -18.13 -17.03 11.50
N TRP A 118 -18.28 -16.29 12.60
CA TRP A 118 -17.32 -15.32 13.09
C TRP A 118 -17.25 -15.34 14.63
N LYS A 119 -16.14 -14.86 15.20
CA LYS A 119 -15.94 -14.70 16.65
C LYS A 119 -15.26 -13.36 16.94
N CYS A 120 -15.70 -12.63 17.96
CA CYS A 120 -15.05 -11.38 18.36
C CYS A 120 -13.88 -11.62 19.32
N LEU A 121 -12.73 -11.02 19.05
CA LEU A 121 -11.53 -11.13 19.87
C LEU A 121 -11.43 -10.03 20.94
N SER A 122 -11.97 -8.84 20.65
CA SER A 122 -11.83 -7.63 21.46
C SER A 122 -13.10 -7.25 22.24
N CYS A 123 -14.24 -7.86 21.92
CA CYS A 123 -15.50 -7.62 22.59
C CYS A 123 -15.47 -8.15 24.03
N GLY A 124 -15.91 -7.31 24.98
CA GLY A 124 -16.02 -7.69 26.39
C GLY A 124 -14.68 -7.88 27.10
N VAL A 125 -13.57 -7.48 26.47
CA VAL A 125 -12.25 -7.50 27.12
C VAL A 125 -12.29 -6.57 28.35
N PRO A 126 -11.93 -7.05 29.55
CA PRO A 126 -11.96 -6.22 30.74
C PRO A 126 -11.10 -4.97 30.57
N ALA A 127 -11.56 -3.81 31.04
CA ALA A 127 -10.80 -2.56 30.97
C ALA A 127 -9.39 -2.66 31.59
N ALA A 128 -9.22 -3.54 32.58
CA ALA A 128 -7.92 -3.81 33.18
C ALA A 128 -6.92 -4.48 32.22
N ASN A 129 -7.40 -5.18 31.19
CA ASN A 129 -6.61 -5.88 30.18
C ASN A 129 -6.40 -5.05 28.89
N ALA A 130 -7.08 -3.91 28.75
CA ALA A 130 -7.02 -3.00 27.60
C ALA A 130 -6.74 -1.55 28.04
N ARG A 131 -5.80 -1.37 28.98
CA ARG A 131 -5.46 -0.05 29.52
C ARG A 131 -4.75 0.78 28.47
N SER A 132 -5.13 2.05 28.34
CA SER A 132 -4.54 2.97 27.36
C SER A 132 -4.64 2.47 25.92
N LEU A 133 -5.72 1.73 25.60
CA LEU A 133 -6.05 1.31 24.24
C LEU A 133 -5.99 2.51 23.29
N ASP A 134 -5.19 2.40 22.24
CA ASP A 134 -5.08 3.43 21.23
C ASP A 134 -6.33 3.43 20.33
N SER A 135 -6.74 4.61 19.86
CA SER A 135 -7.89 4.76 18.97
C SER A 135 -7.59 4.29 17.55
N GLN A 136 -6.33 4.31 17.11
CA GLN A 136 -5.97 3.83 15.77
C GLN A 136 -5.92 2.30 15.74
N ARG A 137 -6.79 1.72 14.91
CA ARG A 137 -7.17 0.29 14.90
C ARG A 137 -7.27 -0.29 13.46
N ASP A 138 -6.55 0.34 12.55
CA ASP A 138 -6.40 -0.03 11.14
C ASP A 138 -5.47 -1.25 10.94
N TYR A 139 -5.36 -1.74 9.70
CA TYR A 139 -4.38 -2.74 9.27
C TYR A 139 -4.27 -3.99 10.18
N PRO A 140 -5.36 -4.75 10.36
CA PRO A 140 -5.32 -5.93 11.21
C PRO A 140 -4.44 -7.02 10.59
N HIS A 141 -3.39 -7.45 11.31
CA HIS A 141 -2.45 -8.47 10.84
C HIS A 141 -2.26 -9.57 11.89
N VAL A 142 -2.22 -10.83 11.46
CA VAL A 142 -2.00 -11.96 12.39
C VAL A 142 -0.54 -12.40 12.32
N ALA A 143 0.10 -12.47 13.48
CA ALA A 143 1.42 -13.07 13.61
C ALA A 143 1.43 -14.52 13.09
N ARG A 144 2.54 -14.98 12.52
CA ARG A 144 2.69 -16.37 12.02
C ARG A 144 2.48 -17.40 13.11
N SER A 145 2.84 -17.08 14.35
CA SER A 145 2.55 -17.89 15.52
C SER A 145 1.05 -18.08 15.79
N GLY A 146 0.19 -17.21 15.28
CA GLY A 146 -1.26 -17.22 15.49
C GLY A 146 -1.69 -16.80 16.90
N LYS A 147 -0.77 -16.32 17.73
CA LYS A 147 -0.98 -16.01 19.16
C LYS A 147 -1.22 -14.53 19.45
N ARG A 148 -0.84 -13.67 18.51
CA ARG A 148 -0.99 -12.22 18.60
C ARG A 148 -1.43 -11.65 17.26
N ALA A 149 -2.08 -10.51 17.31
CA ALA A 149 -2.46 -9.74 16.14
C ALA A 149 -2.13 -8.27 16.33
N LEU A 150 -1.66 -7.63 15.27
CA LEU A 150 -1.64 -6.18 15.14
C LEU A 150 -3.05 -5.68 14.89
N TRP A 151 -3.42 -4.58 15.53
CA TRP A 151 -4.68 -3.89 15.36
C TRP A 151 -4.45 -2.38 15.50
N GLY A 152 -3.99 -1.78 14.40
CA GLY A 152 -3.49 -0.42 14.30
C GLY A 152 -2.30 -0.21 15.21
N HIS A 153 -2.46 0.65 16.21
CA HIS A 153 -1.42 0.93 17.21
C HIS A 153 -1.52 0.02 18.43
N ASN A 154 -2.14 -1.15 18.30
CA ASN A 154 -2.34 -2.08 19.40
C ASN A 154 -1.90 -3.49 19.02
N ILE A 155 -1.45 -4.26 20.01
CA ILE A 155 -1.25 -5.71 19.91
C ILE A 155 -2.32 -6.41 20.75
N VAL A 156 -3.07 -7.30 20.12
CA VAL A 156 -4.06 -8.19 20.75
C VAL A 156 -3.44 -9.55 20.98
N GLU A 157 -3.46 -10.05 22.21
CA GLU A 157 -2.91 -11.36 22.58
C GLU A 157 -3.85 -12.12 23.50
N CYS A 158 -3.71 -13.45 23.53
CA CYS A 158 -4.60 -14.30 24.33
C CYS A 158 -3.85 -15.17 25.35
N SER A 159 -3.04 -14.53 26.20
CA SER A 159 -2.26 -15.23 27.23
C SER A 159 -1.40 -16.39 26.68
N GLY A 160 -0.82 -16.20 25.50
CA GLY A 160 -0.01 -17.21 24.80
C GLY A 160 -0.79 -18.32 24.07
N LEU A 161 -2.12 -18.30 24.11
CA LEU A 161 -2.98 -19.17 23.31
C LEU A 161 -3.06 -18.70 21.86
N LEU A 162 -3.44 -19.61 20.96
CA LEU A 162 -3.89 -19.23 19.63
C LEU A 162 -5.15 -18.37 19.72
N LEU A 163 -5.22 -17.31 18.91
CA LEU A 163 -6.40 -16.44 18.81
C LEU A 163 -7.64 -17.21 18.35
N THR A 164 -7.45 -18.28 17.57
CA THR A 164 -8.51 -19.16 17.06
C THR A 164 -9.03 -20.15 18.11
N SER A 165 -8.37 -20.28 19.27
CA SER A 165 -8.77 -21.23 20.31
C SER A 165 -10.10 -20.82 20.97
N GLU A 166 -10.93 -21.80 21.31
CA GLU A 166 -12.13 -21.59 22.14
C GLU A 166 -11.77 -21.12 23.55
N GLU A 167 -10.59 -21.51 24.06
CA GLU A 167 -10.09 -21.01 25.36
C GLU A 167 -9.67 -19.55 25.30
N CYS A 168 -9.50 -18.98 24.10
CA CYS A 168 -9.27 -17.56 23.95
C CYS A 168 -10.57 -16.80 24.23
N THR A 169 -10.72 -16.35 25.46
CA THR A 169 -11.90 -15.67 26.00
C THR A 169 -11.56 -14.24 26.39
N PRO A 170 -12.53 -13.32 26.52
CA PRO A 170 -12.25 -11.92 26.83
C PRO A 170 -11.40 -11.70 28.08
N ASN A 171 -11.56 -12.53 29.12
CA ASN A 171 -10.77 -12.46 30.36
C ASN A 171 -9.30 -12.89 30.18
N ARG A 172 -8.99 -13.63 29.11
CA ARG A 172 -7.62 -14.06 28.76
C ARG A 172 -7.02 -13.23 27.63
N THR A 173 -7.82 -12.37 27.00
CA THR A 173 -7.37 -11.41 25.99
C THR A 173 -6.79 -10.17 26.67
N PHE A 174 -5.66 -9.71 26.16
CA PHE A 174 -5.00 -8.45 26.51
C PHE A 174 -4.81 -7.62 25.25
N ILE A 175 -5.04 -6.32 25.35
CA ILE A 175 -4.81 -5.37 24.28
C ILE A 175 -3.84 -4.32 24.80
N SER A 176 -2.63 -4.30 24.25
CA SER A 176 -1.55 -3.43 24.70
C SER A 176 -1.21 -2.44 23.58
N PRO A 177 -1.15 -1.13 23.85
CA PRO A 177 -0.78 -0.14 22.84
C PRO A 177 0.70 -0.29 22.46
N ILE A 178 1.05 0.21 21.27
CA ILE A 178 2.42 0.33 20.77
C ILE A 178 2.91 1.77 21.00
N TYR A 179 4.12 1.92 21.51
CA TYR A 179 4.75 3.21 21.79
C TYR A 179 6.10 3.29 21.08
N TRP A 180 6.29 4.33 20.27
CA TRP A 180 7.57 4.62 19.64
C TRP A 180 8.29 5.75 20.39
N PRO A 181 9.32 5.46 21.21
CA PRO A 181 10.08 6.51 21.86
C PRO A 181 10.90 7.33 20.85
N VAL A 182 10.65 8.64 20.78
CA VAL A 182 11.36 9.56 19.88
C VAL A 182 12.20 10.61 20.62
N ASN A 183 11.92 10.90 21.88
CA ASN A 183 12.73 11.80 22.70
C ASN A 183 13.88 11.05 23.38
N ALA A 184 15.04 11.69 23.52
CA ALA A 184 16.24 11.07 24.10
C ALA A 184 16.04 10.51 25.53
N ASP A 185 15.19 11.17 26.33
CA ASP A 185 14.82 10.72 27.68
C ASP A 185 13.61 9.77 27.71
N GLY A 186 13.08 9.42 26.53
CA GLY A 186 11.88 8.59 26.33
C GLY A 186 10.57 9.25 26.77
N SER A 187 10.57 10.52 27.17
CA SER A 187 9.36 11.23 27.62
C SER A 187 8.44 11.64 26.47
N GLY A 188 7.25 12.15 26.79
CA GLY A 188 6.34 12.74 25.80
C GLY A 188 5.42 11.75 25.08
N PRO A 189 4.77 12.21 23.97
CA PRO A 189 3.71 11.46 23.29
C PRO A 189 4.16 10.30 22.39
N GLY A 190 5.47 10.06 22.25
CA GLY A 190 6.00 9.10 21.27
C GLY A 190 5.88 9.61 19.83
N GLY A 191 6.41 8.83 18.88
CA GLY A 191 6.24 9.07 17.45
C GLY A 191 4.86 8.62 16.94
N ALA A 192 4.52 9.02 15.71
CA ALA A 192 3.26 8.68 15.07
C ALA A 192 3.50 7.72 13.90
N PRO A 193 3.61 6.39 14.15
CA PRO A 193 3.67 5.42 13.08
C PRO A 193 2.36 5.44 12.28
N ARG A 194 2.40 4.99 11.03
CA ARG A 194 1.23 4.71 10.19
C ARG A 194 1.46 3.44 9.40
N GLU A 195 0.37 2.75 9.07
CA GLU A 195 0.36 1.59 8.17
C GLU A 195 1.37 0.52 8.61
N MET A 196 1.37 0.24 9.92
CA MET A 196 2.33 -0.66 10.54
C MET A 196 2.20 -2.08 9.97
N ARG A 197 3.33 -2.70 9.63
CA ARG A 197 3.40 -4.06 9.06
C ARG A 197 4.21 -4.95 9.97
N MET A 198 3.65 -6.10 10.33
CA MET A 198 4.35 -7.11 11.14
C MET A 198 5.29 -7.93 10.26
N HIS A 199 6.54 -8.08 10.70
CA HIS A 199 7.51 -8.92 10.01
C HIS A 199 7.21 -10.42 10.26
N PRO A 200 7.50 -11.32 9.29
CA PRO A 200 7.36 -12.77 9.42
C PRO A 200 7.91 -13.48 10.67
N ASP A 201 8.86 -12.88 11.39
CA ASP A 201 9.39 -13.42 12.65
C ASP A 201 8.54 -13.08 13.87
N ASP A 202 7.46 -12.34 13.66
CA ASP A 202 6.54 -11.81 14.66
C ASP A 202 7.19 -10.80 15.64
N GLU A 203 8.51 -10.61 15.61
CA GLU A 203 9.26 -9.79 16.56
C GLU A 203 9.54 -8.39 16.02
N HIS A 204 9.66 -8.24 14.70
CA HIS A 204 9.95 -6.97 14.06
C HIS A 204 8.74 -6.36 13.36
N MET A 205 8.83 -5.06 13.11
CA MET A 205 7.82 -4.29 12.41
C MET A 205 8.45 -3.25 11.49
N GLY A 206 7.77 -2.98 10.39
CA GLY A 206 8.02 -1.84 9.52
C GLY A 206 6.86 -0.86 9.60
N TRP A 207 7.13 0.43 9.48
CA TRP A 207 6.09 1.47 9.42
C TRP A 207 6.58 2.69 8.65
N SER A 208 5.65 3.55 8.24
CA SER A 208 5.96 4.89 7.73
C SER A 208 5.59 5.94 8.79
N SER A 209 6.11 7.16 8.67
CA SER A 209 5.69 8.29 9.49
C SER A 209 5.83 9.60 8.71
N PHE A 210 4.80 10.44 8.80
CA PHE A 210 4.77 11.72 8.10
C PHE A 210 5.75 12.73 8.70
N THR A 211 6.28 13.58 7.83
CA THR A 211 7.01 14.79 8.17
C THR A 211 6.05 15.98 8.25
N SER A 212 6.45 17.04 8.95
CA SER A 212 5.67 18.28 9.02
C SER A 212 5.45 18.96 7.65
N ASN A 213 6.24 18.61 6.63
CA ASN A 213 6.25 19.27 5.34
C ASN A 213 5.54 18.46 4.24
N GLY A 214 4.78 17.42 4.60
CA GLY A 214 3.98 16.62 3.66
C GLY A 214 4.70 15.43 3.01
N GLY A 215 5.99 15.21 3.32
CA GLY A 215 6.71 13.97 2.97
C GLY A 215 6.60 12.91 4.07
N GLN A 216 7.27 11.78 3.91
CA GLN A 216 7.34 10.74 4.94
C GLN A 216 8.66 9.96 4.90
N PHE A 217 8.92 9.24 5.99
CA PHE A 217 10.04 8.30 6.10
C PHE A 217 9.55 6.94 6.56
N ALA A 218 10.24 5.89 6.13
CA ALA A 218 10.01 4.53 6.57
C ALA A 218 11.04 4.09 7.61
N TYR A 219 10.58 3.26 8.53
CA TYR A 219 11.33 2.78 9.69
C TYR A 219 11.15 1.27 9.85
N PHE A 220 12.11 0.65 10.49
CA PHE A 220 12.08 -0.76 10.87
C PHE A 220 12.64 -0.93 12.27
N GLY A 221 11.98 -1.72 13.11
CA GLY A 221 12.37 -1.90 14.51
C GLY A 221 11.75 -3.14 15.12
N ARG A 222 12.04 -3.37 16.41
CA ARG A 222 11.62 -4.55 17.15
C ARG A 222 10.54 -4.20 18.17
N LEU A 223 9.53 -5.07 18.28
CA LEU A 223 8.53 -5.02 19.35
C LEU A 223 9.11 -5.56 20.64
N ALA A 224 9.12 -4.75 21.69
CA ALA A 224 9.54 -5.16 23.03
C ALA A 224 8.43 -4.91 24.05
N PHE A 225 7.90 -5.96 24.67
CA PHE A 225 6.87 -5.80 25.70
C PHE A 225 7.44 -5.16 26.97
N ASN A 226 6.86 -4.04 27.37
CA ASN A 226 7.19 -3.31 28.58
C ASN A 226 6.01 -3.36 29.56
N LYS A 227 6.12 -4.23 30.57
CA LYS A 227 5.07 -4.42 31.57
C LYS A 227 4.88 -3.20 32.48
N ASN A 228 5.95 -2.44 32.75
CA ASN A 228 5.95 -1.35 33.73
C ASN A 228 6.76 -0.15 33.19
N PRO A 229 6.22 0.60 32.21
CA PRO A 229 6.98 1.69 31.59
C PRO A 229 7.28 2.84 32.56
N SER A 230 8.56 3.19 32.66
CA SER A 230 9.08 4.30 33.48
C SER A 230 9.22 5.63 32.73
N THR A 231 8.92 5.66 31.42
CA THR A 231 8.96 6.85 30.55
C THR A 231 7.73 6.92 29.63
N GLY A 232 7.60 7.99 28.84
CA GLY A 232 6.47 8.25 27.93
C GLY A 232 5.19 8.70 28.62
N ASN A 233 4.17 9.03 27.82
CA ASN A 233 2.83 9.39 28.28
C ASN A 233 1.96 8.16 28.62
N ILE A 234 2.21 7.00 28.00
CA ILE A 234 1.46 5.76 28.24
C ILE A 234 2.07 5.00 29.44
N ARG A 235 1.49 5.10 30.63
CA ARG A 235 2.00 4.44 31.86
C ARG A 235 1.39 3.07 32.17
N ALA A 236 0.85 2.41 31.16
CA ALA A 236 0.26 1.07 31.24
C ALA A 236 1.16 0.04 30.51
N PRO A 237 0.99 -1.28 30.75
CA PRO A 237 1.66 -2.31 29.95
C PRO A 237 1.48 -2.02 28.45
N ARG A 238 2.59 -2.01 27.70
CA ARG A 238 2.63 -1.60 26.30
C ARG A 238 3.76 -2.30 25.55
N TYR A 239 3.77 -2.22 24.23
CA TYR A 239 4.91 -2.61 23.40
C TYR A 239 5.73 -1.37 23.04
N ASP A 240 7.01 -1.33 23.38
CA ASP A 240 7.92 -0.28 22.91
C ASP A 240 8.54 -0.72 21.57
N LEU A 241 8.61 0.19 20.59
CA LEU A 241 9.45 0.00 19.39
C LEU A 241 10.89 0.36 19.73
N VAL A 242 11.77 -0.65 19.69
CA VAL A 242 13.19 -0.53 20.05
C VAL A 242 14.08 -0.94 18.87
N ASP A 243 15.38 -0.65 18.97
CA ASP A 243 16.37 -0.97 17.93
C ASP A 243 15.96 -0.42 16.54
N VAL A 244 15.39 0.78 16.54
CA VAL A 244 14.79 1.41 15.35
C VAL A 244 15.88 1.84 14.38
N ASN A 245 15.66 1.52 13.10
CA ASN A 245 16.42 2.01 11.96
C ASN A 245 15.51 2.87 11.09
N LEU A 246 16.03 4.00 10.65
CA LEU A 246 15.50 4.79 9.55
C LEU A 246 15.98 4.17 8.25
N LEU A 247 15.06 3.84 7.34
CA LEU A 247 15.34 3.13 6.09
C LEU A 247 15.90 4.06 5.01
N ILE A 248 17.01 4.73 5.37
CA ILE A 248 17.79 5.61 4.52
C ILE A 248 19.23 5.14 4.54
N GLN A 249 19.85 5.10 3.36
CA GLN A 249 21.28 4.89 3.23
C GLN A 249 22.05 6.18 3.55
N PRO A 250 22.91 6.20 4.60
CA PRO A 250 23.74 7.36 4.91
C PRO A 250 24.66 7.67 3.74
N ASN A 251 24.67 8.92 3.27
CA ASN A 251 25.45 9.36 2.10
C ASN A 251 25.19 8.51 0.85
N GLY A 252 23.99 7.93 0.73
CA GLY A 252 23.56 7.17 -0.43
C GLY A 252 23.33 8.07 -1.64
N LEU A 253 23.28 7.44 -2.81
CA LEU A 253 22.88 8.09 -4.06
C LEU A 253 21.39 8.47 -4.00
N ALA A 254 21.02 9.53 -4.71
CA ALA A 254 19.63 9.87 -4.98
C ALA A 254 19.18 9.29 -6.33
N PRO A 255 17.87 9.13 -6.60
CA PRO A 255 17.38 8.64 -7.89
C PRO A 255 17.86 9.45 -9.10
N ILE A 256 18.04 10.76 -8.91
CA ILE A 256 18.54 11.68 -9.93
C ILE A 256 19.67 12.49 -9.29
N MET A 257 20.87 12.41 -9.87
CA MET A 257 22.03 13.17 -9.43
C MET A 257 22.60 14.00 -10.59
N ALA A 258 23.32 15.06 -10.26
CA ALA A 258 24.03 15.89 -11.23
C ALA A 258 25.53 15.68 -11.10
N ASN A 259 26.18 15.53 -12.25
CA ASN A 259 27.63 15.53 -12.40
C ASN A 259 28.00 16.69 -13.33
N GLY A 260 28.21 17.86 -12.73
CA GLY A 260 28.32 19.11 -13.49
C GLY A 260 26.98 19.48 -14.11
N ASP A 261 26.93 19.55 -15.43
CA ASP A 261 25.74 19.80 -16.25
C ASP A 261 25.10 18.52 -16.82
N GLU A 262 25.59 17.33 -16.45
CA GLU A 262 24.96 16.05 -16.84
C GLU A 262 24.12 15.46 -15.70
N LEU A 263 22.95 14.92 -16.03
CA LEU A 263 22.13 14.14 -15.07
C LEU A 263 22.43 12.65 -15.19
N GLU A 264 22.41 11.97 -14.06
CA GLU A 264 22.53 10.52 -13.93
C GLU A 264 21.28 9.97 -13.22
N LEU A 265 20.70 8.89 -13.78
CA LEU A 265 19.59 8.14 -13.19
C LEU A 265 20.12 6.89 -12.48
N HIS A 266 19.79 6.74 -11.21
CA HIS A 266 20.24 5.62 -10.39
C HIS A 266 19.05 4.73 -9.99
N ASP A 267 18.76 3.73 -10.82
CA ASP A 267 17.61 2.83 -10.61
C ASP A 267 17.81 1.88 -9.42
N GLU A 268 19.05 1.66 -9.01
CA GLU A 268 19.47 0.75 -7.95
C GLU A 268 19.35 1.33 -6.54
N VAL A 269 19.03 2.62 -6.40
CA VAL A 269 19.06 3.29 -5.10
C VAL A 269 17.91 2.83 -4.20
N ILE A 270 18.18 2.85 -2.90
CA ILE A 270 17.21 2.50 -1.88
C ILE A 270 16.40 3.75 -1.53
N THR A 271 15.17 3.83 -2.06
CA THR A 271 14.22 4.93 -1.76
C THR A 271 12.95 4.39 -1.13
N VAL A 272 13.03 3.96 0.13
CA VAL A 272 11.85 3.46 0.85
C VAL A 272 10.92 4.62 1.19
N GLY A 273 10.05 5.01 0.25
CA GLY A 273 9.09 6.09 0.39
C GLY A 273 7.95 5.70 1.31
N GLU A 274 7.20 4.66 0.93
CA GLU A 274 6.14 4.08 1.77
C GLU A 274 6.33 2.59 1.96
N LEU A 275 6.50 2.14 3.20
CA LEU A 275 6.61 0.71 3.51
C LEU A 275 5.24 0.02 3.30
N ARG A 276 5.26 -1.11 2.60
CA ARG A 276 4.08 -1.91 2.25
C ARG A 276 4.07 -3.33 2.78
N GLY A 277 5.18 -3.79 3.33
CA GLY A 277 5.26 -5.09 3.99
C GLY A 277 6.59 -5.75 3.74
N PHE A 278 6.57 -7.08 3.69
CA PHE A 278 7.76 -7.91 3.55
C PHE A 278 7.52 -9.05 2.57
N SER A 279 8.61 -9.61 2.03
CA SER A 279 8.55 -10.90 1.35
C SER A 279 7.95 -11.99 2.25
N GLY A 280 7.54 -13.10 1.66
CA GLY A 280 7.02 -14.27 2.36
C GLY A 280 8.03 -14.94 3.28
N SER A 281 9.33 -14.76 3.12
CA SER A 281 10.33 -15.13 4.14
C SER A 281 10.66 -13.98 5.08
N GLY A 282 10.56 -12.74 4.62
CA GLY A 282 10.90 -11.53 5.38
C GLY A 282 12.30 -10.99 5.10
N ASP A 283 13.02 -11.55 4.13
CA ASP A 283 14.35 -11.08 3.74
C ASP A 283 14.34 -9.76 2.94
N GLU A 284 13.18 -9.36 2.42
CA GLU A 284 12.99 -8.12 1.66
C GLU A 284 11.91 -7.23 2.28
N ILE A 285 12.16 -5.92 2.31
CA ILE A 285 11.15 -4.89 2.57
C ILE A 285 10.48 -4.52 1.25
N LEU A 286 9.15 -4.48 1.24
CA LEU A 286 8.33 -4.04 0.11
C LEU A 286 7.95 -2.57 0.31
N TYR A 287 8.02 -1.76 -0.74
CA TYR A 287 7.74 -0.34 -0.63
C TYR A 287 7.33 0.32 -1.94
N ILE A 288 6.62 1.44 -1.84
CA ILE A 288 6.47 2.41 -2.94
C ILE A 288 7.75 3.24 -3.00
N GLY A 289 8.42 3.21 -4.16
CA GLY A 289 9.71 3.86 -4.38
C GLY A 289 9.62 5.07 -5.29
N SER A 290 10.77 5.61 -5.66
CA SER A 290 10.84 6.66 -6.67
C SER A 290 10.45 6.12 -8.04
N PRO A 291 9.68 6.88 -8.86
CA PRO A 291 9.35 6.48 -10.22
C PRO A 291 10.60 6.19 -11.04
N ARG A 292 10.57 5.13 -11.87
CA ARG A 292 11.58 4.90 -12.93
C ARG A 292 11.11 5.38 -14.30
N GLU A 293 9.81 5.61 -14.45
CA GLU A 293 9.18 6.18 -15.63
C GLU A 293 8.24 7.29 -15.17
N ALA A 294 8.14 8.37 -15.95
CA ALA A 294 7.41 9.56 -15.56
C ALA A 294 5.96 9.27 -15.17
N ASN A 295 5.57 9.71 -13.98
CA ASN A 295 4.23 9.58 -13.38
C ASN A 295 3.82 8.14 -13.02
N ASN A 296 4.73 7.18 -13.11
CA ASN A 296 4.42 5.81 -12.76
C ASN A 296 4.71 5.53 -11.28
N ILE A 297 3.75 4.95 -10.55
CA ILE A 297 3.89 4.64 -9.13
C ILE A 297 4.07 3.14 -8.96
N ASP A 298 5.34 2.75 -8.84
CA ASP A 298 5.75 1.36 -8.77
C ASP A 298 6.03 0.89 -7.35
N VAL A 299 5.95 -0.43 -7.17
CA VAL A 299 6.39 -1.11 -5.96
C VAL A 299 7.74 -1.78 -6.20
N PHE A 300 8.59 -1.70 -5.18
CA PHE A 300 9.94 -2.24 -5.15
C PHE A 300 10.12 -3.17 -3.95
N ALA A 301 11.18 -3.97 -4.02
CA ALA A 301 11.70 -4.75 -2.90
C ALA A 301 13.17 -4.39 -2.67
N VAL A 302 13.58 -4.28 -1.40
CA VAL A 302 14.99 -4.14 -1.00
C VAL A 302 15.37 -5.22 0.00
N HIS A 303 16.45 -5.94 -0.27
CA HIS A 303 16.93 -7.00 0.61
C HIS A 303 17.55 -6.42 1.89
N LEU A 304 17.13 -6.90 3.06
CA LEU A 304 17.51 -6.38 4.38
C LEU A 304 19.03 -6.36 4.61
N VAL A 305 19.77 -7.38 4.20
CA VAL A 305 21.24 -7.42 4.40
C VAL A 305 22.02 -6.75 3.27
N THR A 306 21.75 -7.13 2.02
CA THR A 306 22.58 -6.73 0.88
C THR A 306 22.23 -5.34 0.32
N GLY A 307 21.04 -4.81 0.62
CA GLY A 307 20.55 -3.57 0.02
C GLY A 307 20.19 -3.70 -1.46
N ALA A 308 20.17 -4.92 -2.01
CA ALA A 308 19.82 -5.13 -3.42
C ALA A 308 18.36 -4.73 -3.67
N VAL A 309 18.16 -3.83 -4.63
CA VAL A 309 16.83 -3.34 -5.03
C VAL A 309 16.36 -4.04 -6.29
N ARG A 310 15.08 -4.40 -6.33
CA ARG A 310 14.39 -4.83 -7.55
C ARG A 310 13.01 -4.19 -7.66
N ARG A 311 12.66 -3.78 -8.89
CA ARG A 311 11.33 -3.28 -9.25
C ARG A 311 10.38 -4.48 -9.39
N LEU A 312 9.22 -4.42 -8.74
CA LEU A 312 8.21 -5.48 -8.77
C LEU A 312 7.11 -5.21 -9.78
N THR A 313 6.69 -3.95 -9.89
CA THR A 313 5.69 -3.52 -10.86
C THR A 313 6.27 -2.50 -11.84
N SER A 314 5.79 -2.56 -13.08
CA SER A 314 6.16 -1.64 -14.16
C SER A 314 5.03 -1.40 -15.17
N HIS A 315 3.83 -1.94 -14.94
CA HIS A 315 2.65 -1.51 -15.70
C HIS A 315 2.43 0.01 -15.47
N PRO A 316 2.06 0.79 -16.50
CA PRO A 316 1.92 2.26 -16.42
C PRO A 316 0.65 2.72 -15.68
N GLU A 317 0.37 2.11 -14.53
CA GLU A 317 -0.77 2.39 -13.66
C GLU A 317 -0.29 2.48 -12.21
N TYR A 318 -1.19 2.81 -11.28
CA TYR A 318 -0.82 2.95 -9.88
C TYR A 318 -0.93 1.62 -9.14
N THR A 319 0.14 1.24 -8.45
CA THR A 319 0.16 0.06 -7.57
C THR A 319 0.23 0.44 -6.08
N ASP A 320 -0.77 0.04 -5.28
CA ASP A 320 -0.73 0.06 -3.81
C ASP A 320 -1.97 -0.60 -3.18
N PRO A 321 -1.86 -1.43 -2.13
CA PRO A 321 -0.66 -2.07 -1.58
C PRO A 321 -0.38 -3.44 -2.20
N VAL A 322 0.64 -4.13 -1.69
CA VAL A 322 1.04 -5.48 -2.13
C VAL A 322 1.16 -6.44 -0.95
N ALA A 323 0.99 -7.74 -1.19
CA ALA A 323 1.31 -8.78 -0.21
C ALA A 323 1.94 -9.99 -0.87
N PHE A 324 3.02 -10.52 -0.29
CA PHE A 324 3.66 -11.75 -0.75
C PHE A 324 2.98 -12.98 -0.16
N SER A 325 2.89 -14.02 -0.99
CA SER A 325 2.60 -15.39 -0.56
C SER A 325 3.69 -15.91 0.37
N ARG A 326 3.31 -16.74 1.36
CA ARG A 326 4.27 -17.20 2.38
C ARG A 326 5.37 -18.10 1.82
N ASP A 327 5.20 -18.67 0.63
CA ASP A 327 6.19 -19.50 -0.08
C ASP A 327 7.13 -18.69 -1.01
N ASP A 328 7.05 -17.36 -1.01
CA ASP A 328 7.86 -16.45 -1.84
C ASP A 328 7.73 -16.69 -3.35
N LYS A 329 6.61 -17.26 -3.81
CA LYS A 329 6.40 -17.57 -5.23
C LYS A 329 5.52 -16.58 -5.96
N TRP A 330 4.70 -15.85 -5.23
CA TRP A 330 3.72 -14.90 -5.74
C TRP A 330 3.57 -13.70 -4.83
N PHE A 331 3.05 -12.62 -5.40
CA PHE A 331 2.46 -11.52 -4.66
C PHE A 331 1.15 -11.09 -5.33
N VAL A 332 0.26 -10.47 -4.55
CA VAL A 332 -0.92 -9.79 -5.08
C VAL A 332 -0.70 -8.31 -4.91
N ALA A 333 -0.93 -7.56 -5.97
CA ALA A 333 -0.93 -6.12 -6.01
C ALA A 333 -2.36 -5.60 -6.10
N MET A 334 -2.72 -4.61 -5.30
CA MET A 334 -3.92 -3.80 -5.54
C MET A 334 -3.49 -2.68 -6.48
N ASP A 335 -4.08 -2.67 -7.66
CA ASP A 335 -3.54 -1.88 -8.77
C ASP A 335 -4.67 -1.29 -9.61
N THR A 336 -4.48 -0.10 -10.17
CA THR A 336 -5.49 0.53 -11.04
C THR A 336 -5.50 -0.05 -12.45
N ARG A 337 -4.60 -0.99 -12.80
CA ARG A 337 -4.65 -1.72 -14.06
C ARG A 337 -5.98 -2.46 -14.25
N GLY A 338 -6.51 -2.36 -15.47
CA GLY A 338 -7.87 -2.80 -15.82
C GLY A 338 -8.93 -1.70 -15.71
N SER A 339 -8.63 -0.54 -15.09
CA SER A 339 -9.51 0.63 -15.07
C SER A 339 -9.06 1.78 -15.98
N ASP A 340 -7.85 1.69 -16.52
CA ASP A 340 -7.17 2.73 -17.31
C ASP A 340 -7.11 4.11 -16.62
N ARG A 341 -7.17 4.12 -15.28
CA ARG A 341 -7.31 5.34 -14.47
C ARG A 341 -6.12 6.29 -14.63
N GLN A 342 -4.91 5.78 -14.83
CA GLN A 342 -3.70 6.60 -14.96
C GLN A 342 -3.09 6.63 -16.36
N MET A 343 -3.52 5.76 -17.28
CA MET A 343 -2.98 5.69 -18.65
C MET A 343 -2.88 7.05 -19.38
N TRP A 344 -3.76 8.01 -19.09
CA TRP A 344 -3.71 9.36 -19.68
C TRP A 344 -2.45 10.15 -19.36
N MET A 345 -1.76 9.82 -18.25
CA MET A 345 -0.60 10.54 -17.72
C MET A 345 0.67 9.66 -17.70
N SER A 346 0.54 8.37 -17.38
CA SER A 346 1.66 7.41 -17.27
C SER A 346 1.78 6.45 -18.46
N GLY A 347 0.79 6.41 -19.36
CA GLY A 347 0.71 5.40 -20.42
C GLY A 347 1.87 5.42 -21.43
N MET A 348 2.44 6.59 -21.71
CA MET A 348 3.60 6.73 -22.60
C MET A 348 4.86 6.22 -21.89
N ARG A 349 5.42 5.12 -22.38
CA ARG A 349 6.47 4.33 -21.72
C ARG A 349 7.87 4.92 -21.89
N MET A 350 8.78 4.56 -20.99
CA MET A 350 10.21 4.90 -21.05
C MET A 350 10.53 6.41 -21.01
N VAL A 351 9.56 7.26 -20.67
CA VAL A 351 9.80 8.68 -20.39
C VAL A 351 10.54 8.76 -19.04
N PRO A 352 11.75 9.35 -18.96
CA PRO A 352 12.49 9.42 -17.71
C PRO A 352 11.73 10.27 -16.67
N PRO A 353 11.84 9.97 -15.37
CA PRO A 353 11.00 10.53 -14.29
C PRO A 353 11.43 11.94 -13.86
N LEU A 354 11.83 12.79 -14.83
CA LEU A 354 12.37 14.12 -14.58
C LEU A 354 11.30 15.08 -14.03
N ILE A 355 10.10 15.05 -14.60
CA ILE A 355 9.00 15.91 -14.14
C ILE A 355 8.44 15.49 -12.77
N ASP A 356 8.70 14.25 -12.32
CA ASP A 356 8.22 13.73 -11.04
C ASP A 356 8.83 14.42 -9.82
N LEU A 357 9.88 15.22 -10.03
CA LEU A 357 10.34 16.21 -9.07
C LEU A 357 9.22 17.18 -8.63
N VAL A 358 8.17 17.37 -9.45
CA VAL A 358 6.99 18.19 -9.13
C VAL A 358 5.64 17.49 -9.37
N THR A 359 5.57 16.40 -10.14
CA THR A 359 4.29 15.72 -10.48
C THR A 359 3.91 14.56 -9.57
N VAL A 360 4.86 13.96 -8.82
CA VAL A 360 4.63 12.66 -8.14
C VAL A 360 3.41 12.63 -7.22
N THR A 361 3.15 13.72 -6.49
CA THR A 361 2.00 13.80 -5.58
C THR A 361 0.68 13.85 -6.34
N ALA A 362 0.61 14.60 -7.44
CA ALA A 362 -0.57 14.59 -8.31
C ALA A 362 -0.75 13.20 -8.97
N ALA A 363 0.34 12.61 -9.44
CA ALA A 363 0.33 11.29 -10.07
C ALA A 363 -0.25 10.24 -9.13
N SER A 364 0.27 10.15 -7.91
CA SER A 364 -0.27 9.25 -6.89
C SER A 364 -1.74 9.52 -6.57
N SER A 365 -2.17 10.79 -6.47
CA SER A 365 -3.52 11.15 -6.02
C SER A 365 -4.63 10.78 -7.01
N THR A 366 -4.34 10.75 -8.30
CA THR A 366 -5.36 10.49 -9.35
C THR A 366 -5.91 9.07 -9.33
N ARG A 367 -5.30 8.14 -8.60
CA ARG A 367 -5.78 6.75 -8.43
C ARG A 367 -7.16 6.62 -7.79
N ASN A 368 -7.65 7.68 -7.15
CA ASN A 368 -8.89 7.71 -6.37
C ASN A 368 -9.87 8.75 -6.92
N ASN A 369 -11.13 8.62 -6.50
CA ASN A 369 -12.19 9.63 -6.55
C ASN A 369 -12.78 9.73 -5.14
N GLY A 370 -12.27 10.64 -4.32
CA GLY A 370 -12.68 10.68 -2.91
C GLY A 370 -12.41 9.34 -2.23
N PRO A 371 -13.41 8.75 -1.54
CA PRO A 371 -13.25 7.45 -0.94
C PRO A 371 -13.20 6.32 -1.97
N ARG A 372 -13.55 6.47 -3.26
CA ARG A 372 -13.49 5.37 -4.25
C ARG A 372 -12.05 5.13 -4.70
N ARG A 373 -11.56 3.90 -4.58
CA ARG A 373 -10.22 3.47 -5.04
C ARG A 373 -10.36 2.60 -6.28
N PHE A 374 -9.70 2.91 -7.39
CA PHE A 374 -9.90 2.13 -8.62
C PHE A 374 -9.12 0.81 -8.67
N PHE A 375 -8.79 0.23 -7.51
CA PHE A 375 -7.93 -0.94 -7.43
C PHE A 375 -8.64 -2.24 -7.81
N GLN A 376 -7.88 -3.12 -8.45
CA GLN A 376 -8.18 -4.52 -8.68
C GLN A 376 -7.04 -5.39 -8.10
N PRO A 377 -7.34 -6.56 -7.53
CA PRO A 377 -6.31 -7.52 -7.10
C PRO A 377 -5.66 -8.20 -8.31
N ILE A 378 -4.36 -8.04 -8.49
CA ILE A 378 -3.56 -8.62 -9.57
C ILE A 378 -2.53 -9.60 -9.01
N LEU A 379 -2.61 -10.86 -9.41
CA LEU A 379 -1.66 -11.91 -9.05
C LEU A 379 -0.42 -11.83 -9.97
N ILE A 380 0.75 -11.67 -9.36
CA ILE A 380 2.05 -11.58 -10.05
C ILE A 380 3.01 -12.59 -9.41
N ASP A 381 3.82 -13.28 -10.21
CA ASP A 381 4.84 -14.18 -9.66
C ASP A 381 5.98 -13.41 -8.97
N ARG A 382 6.83 -14.11 -8.22
CA ARG A 382 7.93 -13.50 -7.44
C ARG A 382 8.87 -12.60 -8.25
N HIS A 383 8.92 -12.76 -9.58
CA HIS A 383 9.85 -12.06 -10.44
C HIS A 383 9.34 -10.67 -10.86
N GLY A 384 8.07 -10.37 -10.61
CA GLY A 384 7.46 -9.09 -10.97
C GLY A 384 7.09 -8.99 -12.44
N ASP A 385 6.60 -7.80 -12.79
CA ASP A 385 6.29 -7.42 -14.17
C ASP A 385 7.55 -7.54 -15.04
N ARG A 386 7.43 -8.20 -16.20
CA ARG A 386 8.55 -8.40 -17.15
C ARG A 386 8.05 -8.69 -18.56
N GLY A 387 8.69 -8.11 -19.57
CA GLY A 387 8.27 -8.30 -20.96
C GLY A 387 6.80 -7.91 -21.15
N ASP A 388 5.99 -8.84 -21.63
CA ASP A 388 4.54 -8.71 -21.79
C ASP A 388 3.71 -9.21 -20.58
N TYR A 389 4.38 -9.71 -19.53
CA TYR A 389 3.72 -10.21 -18.33
C TYR A 389 3.52 -9.10 -17.29
N PHE A 390 2.24 -8.79 -17.05
CA PHE A 390 1.78 -7.82 -16.05
C PHE A 390 0.78 -8.46 -15.06
N GLY A 391 0.94 -9.75 -14.79
CA GLY A 391 0.09 -10.49 -13.86
C GLY A 391 -1.30 -10.84 -14.40
N GLN A 392 -2.14 -11.35 -13.51
CA GLN A 392 -3.51 -11.79 -13.78
C GLN A 392 -4.48 -11.16 -12.78
N GLN A 393 -5.53 -10.50 -13.26
CA GLN A 393 -6.60 -10.03 -12.37
C GLN A 393 -7.31 -11.22 -11.69
N VAL A 394 -7.35 -11.20 -10.36
CA VAL A 394 -7.91 -12.27 -9.54
C VAL A 394 -9.44 -12.26 -9.64
N ASN A 395 -10.06 -11.10 -9.52
CA ASN A 395 -11.52 -10.93 -9.47
C ASN A 395 -12.18 -10.68 -10.83
N ALA A 396 -11.67 -11.31 -11.89
CA ALA A 396 -12.18 -11.11 -13.25
C ALA A 396 -13.48 -11.90 -13.56
N GLU A 397 -13.89 -12.84 -12.70
CA GLU A 397 -15.10 -13.65 -12.88
C GLU A 397 -16.38 -12.79 -12.85
N GLY A 398 -17.31 -13.08 -13.76
CA GLY A 398 -18.62 -12.43 -13.86
C GLY A 398 -18.85 -11.69 -15.18
N ASP A 399 -20.00 -11.07 -15.31
CA ASP A 399 -20.45 -10.33 -16.50
C ASP A 399 -20.44 -8.80 -16.31
N GLY A 400 -19.92 -8.31 -15.18
CA GLY A 400 -19.92 -6.89 -14.81
C GLY A 400 -21.29 -6.37 -14.36
N SER A 401 -22.29 -7.24 -14.17
CA SER A 401 -23.61 -6.84 -13.67
C SER A 401 -23.55 -6.43 -12.18
N ASN A 402 -24.59 -5.71 -11.72
CA ASN A 402 -24.67 -5.22 -10.35
C ASN A 402 -24.54 -6.38 -9.34
N GLY A 403 -23.56 -6.26 -8.44
CA GLY A 403 -23.27 -7.26 -7.41
C GLY A 403 -22.35 -8.39 -7.83
N SER A 404 -22.06 -8.56 -9.11
CA SER A 404 -21.10 -9.57 -9.59
C SER A 404 -19.70 -9.35 -9.00
N VAL A 405 -18.84 -10.38 -9.07
CA VAL A 405 -17.47 -10.31 -8.54
C VAL A 405 -16.66 -9.21 -9.21
N ASN A 406 -16.82 -9.06 -10.54
CA ASN A 406 -16.20 -8.04 -11.37
C ASN A 406 -17.09 -6.79 -11.61
N ASP A 407 -18.08 -6.53 -10.76
CA ASP A 407 -18.89 -5.31 -10.84
C ASP A 407 -18.00 -4.06 -10.70
N PRO A 408 -17.97 -3.16 -11.70
CA PRO A 408 -17.09 -1.98 -11.71
C PRO A 408 -17.38 -0.94 -10.62
N ASN A 409 -18.53 -1.07 -9.92
CA ASN A 409 -18.87 -0.23 -8.77
C ASN A 409 -18.29 -0.76 -7.45
N TRP A 410 -17.84 -2.01 -7.42
CA TRP A 410 -17.15 -2.59 -6.27
C TRP A 410 -15.64 -2.48 -6.45
N ASN A 411 -15.07 -1.65 -5.60
CA ASN A 411 -13.73 -1.14 -5.74
C ASN A 411 -12.81 -1.86 -4.75
N GLY A 412 -11.71 -2.43 -5.24
CA GLY A 412 -10.70 -3.05 -4.40
C GLY A 412 -10.15 -2.05 -3.38
N ARG A 413 -9.89 -2.55 -2.18
CA ARG A 413 -9.36 -1.76 -1.08
C ARG A 413 -7.99 -2.29 -0.65
N ALA A 414 -7.38 -1.63 0.32
CA ALA A 414 -6.04 -1.98 0.75
C ALA A 414 -5.97 -3.41 1.35
N ASP A 415 -4.78 -4.00 1.18
CA ASP A 415 -4.21 -5.16 1.84
C ASP A 415 -4.86 -6.51 1.54
N PRO A 416 -4.57 -7.08 0.35
CA PRO A 416 -4.83 -8.48 0.10
C PRO A 416 -3.91 -9.34 0.97
N SER A 417 -4.30 -10.58 1.25
CA SER A 417 -3.42 -11.54 1.95
C SER A 417 -3.59 -12.94 1.39
N PHE A 418 -2.50 -13.71 1.41
CA PHE A 418 -2.52 -15.15 1.09
C PHE A 418 -2.85 -16.00 2.31
N SER A 419 -3.50 -17.15 2.08
CA SER A 419 -3.52 -18.24 3.06
C SER A 419 -2.08 -18.77 3.29
N PRO A 420 -1.81 -19.41 4.44
CA PRO A 420 -0.48 -19.91 4.74
C PRO A 420 0.08 -20.92 3.73
N ASP A 421 -0.80 -21.63 3.01
CA ASP A 421 -0.46 -22.59 1.98
C ASP A 421 -0.50 -22.04 0.55
N SER A 422 -0.75 -20.73 0.41
CA SER A 422 -0.83 -19.97 -0.85
C SER A 422 -1.96 -20.40 -1.80
N THR A 423 -2.95 -21.18 -1.35
CA THR A 423 -4.09 -21.62 -2.17
C THR A 423 -5.25 -20.62 -2.22
N ARG A 424 -5.32 -19.69 -1.28
CA ARG A 424 -6.38 -18.70 -1.18
C ARG A 424 -5.82 -17.30 -1.04
N ILE A 425 -6.57 -16.33 -1.54
CA ILE A 425 -6.29 -14.90 -1.43
C ILE A 425 -7.54 -14.25 -0.86
N VAL A 426 -7.39 -13.49 0.22
CA VAL A 426 -8.45 -12.63 0.75
C VAL A 426 -8.18 -11.20 0.32
N PHE A 427 -9.26 -10.48 0.02
CA PHE A 427 -9.26 -9.05 -0.27
C PHE A 427 -10.63 -8.51 0.12
N TRP A 428 -10.80 -7.19 0.09
CA TRP A 428 -12.12 -6.60 0.31
C TRP A 428 -12.41 -5.51 -0.69
N GLN A 429 -13.70 -5.26 -0.86
CA GLN A 429 -14.21 -4.25 -1.77
C GLN A 429 -15.17 -3.33 -1.05
N ALA A 430 -15.22 -2.08 -1.50
CA ALA A 430 -16.26 -1.13 -1.10
C ALA A 430 -17.06 -0.70 -2.33
N LEU A 431 -18.37 -0.54 -2.13
CA LEU A 431 -19.25 0.02 -3.13
C LEU A 431 -18.97 1.51 -3.29
N VAL A 432 -19.01 2.03 -4.51
CA VAL A 432 -18.98 3.48 -4.73
C VAL A 432 -20.17 4.15 -4.05
N THR A 433 -19.91 5.25 -3.35
CA THR A 433 -20.93 6.03 -2.62
C THR A 433 -20.81 7.51 -2.92
N SER A 434 -21.88 8.26 -2.64
CA SER A 434 -21.83 9.71 -2.66
C SER A 434 -20.72 10.24 -1.73
N PRO A 435 -19.96 11.29 -2.13
CA PRO A 435 -20.12 12.09 -3.37
C PRO A 435 -19.40 11.55 -4.61
N ALA A 436 -18.68 10.43 -4.51
CA ALA A 436 -17.99 9.81 -5.66
C ALA A 436 -18.95 9.23 -6.73
N CYS A 437 -20.24 9.22 -6.41
CA CYS A 437 -21.37 9.04 -7.32
C CYS A 437 -22.54 9.94 -6.88
N GLY A 438 -23.51 10.15 -7.77
CA GLY A 438 -24.72 10.92 -7.53
C GLY A 438 -24.48 12.41 -7.36
N GLY A 439 -25.57 13.17 -7.18
CA GLY A 439 -25.49 14.62 -7.08
C GLY A 439 -24.95 15.25 -8.36
N VAL A 440 -23.87 16.02 -8.26
CA VAL A 440 -23.17 16.63 -9.41
C VAL A 440 -22.24 15.65 -10.13
N ASN A 441 -21.89 14.53 -9.51
CA ASN A 441 -21.06 13.51 -10.14
C ASN A 441 -21.88 12.77 -11.22
N PRO A 442 -21.36 12.60 -12.45
CA PRO A 442 -22.11 11.98 -13.54
C PRO A 442 -22.41 10.49 -13.32
N LEU A 443 -21.69 9.81 -12.43
CA LEU A 443 -21.92 8.41 -12.09
C LEU A 443 -23.14 8.28 -11.17
N VAL A 444 -24.15 7.50 -11.57
CA VAL A 444 -25.29 7.19 -10.68
C VAL A 444 -24.86 6.26 -9.54
N CYS A 445 -25.29 6.53 -8.31
CA CYS A 445 -25.01 5.63 -7.19
C CYS A 445 -25.80 4.32 -7.30
N PRO A 446 -25.13 3.15 -7.29
CA PRO A 446 -25.81 1.86 -7.30
C PRO A 446 -26.43 1.54 -5.93
N ASN A 447 -27.49 0.74 -5.95
CA ASN A 447 -28.00 0.09 -4.75
C ASN A 447 -27.14 -1.14 -4.45
N SER A 448 -26.75 -1.32 -3.18
CA SER A 448 -25.97 -2.49 -2.79
C SER A 448 -26.79 -3.77 -2.91
N THR A 449 -26.14 -4.80 -3.46
CA THR A 449 -26.63 -6.18 -3.50
C THR A 449 -26.05 -7.05 -2.40
N ALA A 450 -25.09 -6.53 -1.61
CA ALA A 450 -24.49 -7.29 -0.52
C ALA A 450 -25.52 -7.52 0.60
N ASP A 451 -25.31 -8.56 1.39
CA ASP A 451 -26.22 -8.94 2.47
C ASP A 451 -26.49 -7.75 3.42
N GLY A 452 -27.76 -7.58 3.80
CA GLY A 452 -28.24 -6.45 4.60
C GLY A 452 -28.06 -5.06 3.98
N GLY A 453 -27.67 -4.96 2.70
CA GLY A 453 -27.41 -3.69 2.00
C GLY A 453 -26.07 -3.05 2.36
N ARG A 454 -25.09 -3.83 2.87
CA ARG A 454 -23.75 -3.32 3.21
C ARG A 454 -23.05 -2.70 2.01
N ARG A 455 -22.21 -1.70 2.25
CA ARG A 455 -21.38 -1.07 1.20
C ARG A 455 -19.93 -1.55 1.20
N TYR A 456 -19.68 -2.66 1.87
CA TYR A 456 -18.39 -3.33 1.95
C TYR A 456 -18.62 -4.85 1.93
N ARG A 457 -17.68 -5.59 1.36
CA ARG A 457 -17.71 -7.05 1.30
C ARG A 457 -16.32 -7.64 1.44
N LEU A 458 -16.23 -8.75 2.17
CA LEU A 458 -15.03 -9.54 2.34
C LEU A 458 -15.00 -10.65 1.29
N MET A 459 -13.99 -10.66 0.44
CA MET A 459 -13.91 -11.58 -0.70
C MET A 459 -12.77 -12.56 -0.50
N MET A 460 -12.97 -13.81 -0.90
CA MET A 460 -11.92 -14.82 -0.92
C MET A 460 -11.89 -15.51 -2.27
N ALA A 461 -10.74 -15.45 -2.93
CA ALA A 461 -10.44 -16.21 -4.13
C ALA A 461 -9.71 -17.51 -3.79
N HIS A 462 -10.19 -18.63 -4.32
CA HIS A 462 -9.55 -19.94 -4.25
C HIS A 462 -8.88 -20.25 -5.59
N ARG A 463 -7.58 -20.55 -5.57
CA ARG A 463 -6.77 -20.93 -6.72
C ARG A 463 -6.95 -22.42 -7.00
N THR A 464 -7.97 -22.78 -7.77
CA THR A 464 -8.51 -24.15 -7.80
C THR A 464 -7.58 -25.22 -8.38
N SER A 465 -6.58 -24.81 -9.17
CA SER A 465 -5.54 -25.72 -9.68
C SER A 465 -4.30 -25.80 -8.79
N ARG A 466 -4.19 -24.95 -7.77
CA ARG A 466 -2.99 -24.80 -6.96
C ARG A 466 -2.91 -25.88 -5.89
N GLN A 467 -1.77 -26.57 -5.83
CA GLN A 467 -1.48 -27.46 -4.70
C GLN A 467 -1.00 -26.64 -3.49
N PRO A 468 -1.43 -26.99 -2.26
CA PRO A 468 -0.92 -26.39 -1.03
C PRO A 468 0.61 -26.42 -0.97
N THR A 469 1.20 -25.28 -0.62
CA THR A 469 2.64 -25.11 -0.46
C THR A 469 3.00 -24.93 1.01
N LYS A 470 4.27 -25.16 1.35
CA LYS A 470 4.78 -24.83 2.68
C LYS A 470 5.32 -23.39 2.67
N PRO A 471 5.10 -22.62 3.74
CA PRO A 471 5.78 -21.35 3.93
C PRO A 471 7.30 -21.47 3.76
N ALA A 472 7.91 -20.43 3.19
CA ALA A 472 9.34 -20.24 3.18
C ALA A 472 9.86 -20.12 4.63
N PRO A 473 11.10 -20.55 4.90
CA PRO A 473 11.75 -20.32 6.19
C PRO A 473 11.73 -18.82 6.52
N VAL A 474 11.37 -18.50 7.76
CA VAL A 474 11.39 -17.11 8.23
C VAL A 474 12.82 -16.61 8.26
N PHE A 475 13.05 -15.47 7.62
CA PHE A 475 14.32 -14.79 7.62
C PHE A 475 14.66 -14.32 9.03
N LYS A 476 15.89 -14.61 9.46
CA LYS A 476 16.40 -14.15 10.75
C LYS A 476 16.95 -12.74 10.57
N VAL A 477 16.19 -11.76 11.05
CA VAL A 477 16.58 -10.35 11.02
C VAL A 477 17.93 -10.16 11.75
N PRO A 478 18.93 -9.52 11.11
CA PRO A 478 20.19 -9.21 11.76
C PRO A 478 19.99 -8.12 12.82
N ALA A 479 20.87 -8.06 13.81
CA ALA A 479 20.82 -7.00 14.84
C ALA A 479 21.03 -5.59 14.26
N VAL A 480 21.66 -5.48 13.09
CA VAL A 480 21.88 -4.23 12.36
C VAL A 480 21.57 -4.47 10.88
N ILE A 481 20.81 -3.57 10.27
CA ILE A 481 20.59 -3.50 8.82
C ILE A 481 21.76 -2.69 8.22
N PRO A 482 22.70 -3.31 7.46
CA PRO A 482 23.98 -2.67 7.14
C PRO A 482 23.89 -1.36 6.36
N TRP A 483 22.86 -1.22 5.53
CA TRP A 483 22.65 -0.04 4.70
C TRP A 483 21.72 1.01 5.34
N ALA A 484 21.00 0.69 6.41
CA ALA A 484 20.06 1.62 7.03
C ALA A 484 20.74 2.50 8.09
N THR A 485 20.09 3.60 8.45
CA THR A 485 20.59 4.55 9.46
C THR A 485 20.02 4.19 10.84
N PRO A 486 20.85 3.90 11.87
CA PRO A 486 20.35 3.73 13.22
C PRO A 486 19.59 4.97 13.71
N PHE A 487 18.43 4.76 14.33
CA PHE A 487 17.52 5.84 14.72
C PHE A 487 17.05 5.69 16.18
N PRO A 488 17.98 5.78 17.16
CA PRO A 488 17.63 5.76 18.58
C PRO A 488 16.78 6.98 18.97
N PRO A 489 16.10 6.97 20.13
CA PRO A 489 15.37 8.13 20.62
C PRO A 489 16.28 9.37 20.71
N GLY A 490 15.82 10.50 20.20
CA GLY A 490 16.58 11.75 20.08
C GLY A 490 17.43 11.87 18.81
N ALA A 491 17.48 10.84 17.96
CA ALA A 491 18.15 10.93 16.66
C ALA A 491 17.44 11.93 15.73
N THR A 492 18.24 12.56 14.88
CA THR A 492 17.77 13.45 13.82
C THR A 492 17.83 12.75 12.47
N ILE A 493 16.93 13.13 11.57
CA ILE A 493 16.94 12.65 10.20
C ILE A 493 18.18 13.23 9.49
N PRO A 494 19.02 12.40 8.83
CA PRO A 494 20.20 12.89 8.14
C PRO A 494 19.82 13.72 6.91
N ASP A 495 20.68 14.66 6.54
CA ASP A 495 20.54 15.38 5.28
C ASP A 495 20.68 14.41 4.09
N GLN A 496 19.83 14.59 3.09
CA GLN A 496 19.86 13.83 1.85
C GLN A 496 20.29 14.73 0.69
N TYR A 497 20.89 14.12 -0.34
CA TYR A 497 21.22 14.84 -1.56
C TYR A 497 19.96 15.48 -2.16
N ARG A 498 20.08 16.76 -2.54
CA ARG A 498 19.04 17.50 -3.25
C ARG A 498 19.64 17.99 -4.55
N LEU A 499 19.05 17.58 -5.67
CA LEU A 499 19.46 18.02 -6.99
C LEU A 499 19.34 19.56 -7.07
N PRO A 500 20.43 20.30 -7.37
CA PRO A 500 20.34 21.75 -7.48
C PRO A 500 19.49 22.18 -8.67
N ALA A 501 18.85 23.35 -8.56
CA ALA A 501 18.27 24.01 -9.73
C ALA A 501 19.37 24.40 -10.73
N GLY A 502 19.08 24.30 -12.03
CA GLY A 502 20.07 24.48 -13.08
C GLY A 502 19.56 23.95 -14.43
N ASN A 503 20.41 24.07 -15.44
CA ASN A 503 20.21 23.44 -16.74
C ASN A 503 21.15 22.24 -16.83
N TYR A 504 20.62 21.13 -17.32
CA TYR A 504 21.35 19.89 -17.44
C TYR A 504 21.00 19.14 -18.72
N THR A 505 21.82 18.18 -19.09
CA THR A 505 21.54 17.22 -20.15
C THR A 505 21.51 15.81 -19.55
N LEU A 506 20.45 15.06 -19.81
CA LEU A 506 20.39 13.62 -19.56
C LEU A 506 20.63 12.89 -20.88
N ARG A 507 21.63 12.00 -20.94
CA ARG A 507 21.89 11.18 -22.12
C ARG A 507 21.10 9.88 -22.03
N GLY A 508 20.42 9.51 -23.12
CA GLY A 508 19.80 8.19 -23.20
C GLY A 508 20.87 7.10 -23.19
N ARG A 509 20.59 5.96 -22.54
CA ARG A 509 21.54 4.83 -22.46
C ARG A 509 21.94 4.28 -23.82
N ILE A 510 21.07 4.42 -24.83
CA ILE A 510 21.31 3.96 -26.20
C ILE A 510 21.51 5.13 -27.17
N SER A 511 20.63 6.13 -27.13
CA SER A 511 20.71 7.27 -28.05
C SER A 511 20.04 8.53 -27.53
N GLY A 512 20.38 9.65 -28.16
CA GLY A 512 19.72 10.94 -27.95
C GLY A 512 19.95 11.55 -26.58
N ILE A 513 19.25 12.67 -26.35
CA ILE A 513 19.39 13.47 -25.14
C ILE A 513 18.03 14.02 -24.69
N ALA A 514 17.97 14.38 -23.42
CA ALA A 514 16.93 15.22 -22.86
C ALA A 514 17.58 16.45 -22.21
N ASP A 515 17.26 17.64 -22.70
CA ASP A 515 17.72 18.90 -22.11
C ASP A 515 16.73 19.34 -21.04
N VAL A 516 17.23 19.49 -19.82
CA VAL A 516 16.45 19.65 -18.59
C VAL A 516 16.71 21.00 -17.97
N ALA A 517 15.65 21.77 -17.72
CA ALA A 517 15.72 23.01 -16.95
C ALA A 517 14.94 22.86 -15.65
N ILE A 518 15.63 23.05 -14.52
CA ILE A 518 15.08 22.96 -13.17
C ILE A 518 15.12 24.36 -12.55
N VAL A 519 13.95 24.92 -12.28
CA VAL A 519 13.79 26.24 -11.65
C VAL A 519 13.40 26.06 -10.18
N ALA A 520 14.18 26.63 -9.26
CA ALA A 520 13.84 26.64 -7.84
C ALA A 520 12.76 27.68 -7.52
N ASN A 521 11.95 27.40 -6.51
CA ASN A 521 11.08 28.40 -5.91
C ASN A 521 11.93 29.36 -5.04
N PRO A 522 12.05 30.65 -5.40
CA PRO A 522 12.93 31.58 -4.71
C PRO A 522 12.47 31.93 -3.29
N THR A 523 11.21 31.66 -2.95
CA THR A 523 10.61 32.05 -1.66
C THR A 523 10.50 30.90 -0.66
N ARG A 524 10.35 29.66 -1.13
CA ARG A 524 10.06 28.50 -0.26
C ARG A 524 11.19 27.47 -0.19
N GLY A 525 12.14 27.51 -1.12
CA GLY A 525 13.07 26.40 -1.35
C GLY A 525 12.34 25.18 -1.94
N GLY A 526 13.00 24.41 -2.80
CA GLY A 526 12.38 23.32 -3.58
C GLY A 526 12.11 23.71 -5.04
N TYR A 527 11.63 22.76 -5.84
CA TYR A 527 11.41 22.96 -7.27
C TYR A 527 10.10 23.70 -7.54
N GLN A 528 10.12 24.58 -8.53
CA GLN A 528 8.96 25.31 -9.03
C GLN A 528 8.57 24.81 -10.42
N THR A 529 9.52 24.80 -11.35
CA THR A 529 9.27 24.41 -12.74
C THR A 529 10.32 23.42 -13.20
N ILE A 530 9.88 22.33 -13.83
CA ILE A 530 10.72 21.39 -14.55
C ILE A 530 10.32 21.44 -16.01
N SER A 531 11.27 21.67 -16.90
CA SER A 531 11.08 21.61 -18.36
C SER A 531 12.06 20.62 -18.96
N VAL A 532 11.60 19.83 -19.92
CA VAL A 532 12.41 18.83 -20.61
C VAL A 532 12.13 18.89 -22.11
N GLU A 533 13.18 18.99 -22.92
CA GLU A 533 13.12 18.82 -24.37
C GLU A 533 13.88 17.56 -24.76
N TYR A 534 13.22 16.66 -25.48
CA TYR A 534 13.75 15.37 -25.90
C TYR A 534 14.12 15.41 -27.38
N ASP A 535 15.37 15.03 -27.69
CA ASP A 535 15.85 14.80 -29.05
C ASP A 535 16.34 13.35 -29.18
N ASN A 536 15.51 12.53 -29.81
CA ASN A 536 15.75 11.11 -30.06
C ASN A 536 16.20 10.30 -28.83
N TYR A 537 15.72 10.71 -27.64
CA TYR A 537 16.07 10.08 -26.37
C TYR A 537 15.59 8.62 -26.36
N SER A 538 16.48 7.70 -26.01
CA SER A 538 16.14 6.29 -25.81
C SER A 538 17.09 5.59 -24.85
N ASP A 539 16.51 4.91 -23.87
CA ASP A 539 17.25 4.06 -22.92
C ASP A 539 17.30 2.59 -23.33
N ASP A 540 16.45 2.16 -24.26
CA ASP A 540 16.32 0.75 -24.66
C ASP A 540 16.47 0.51 -26.18
N GLY A 541 16.57 1.59 -26.96
CA GLY A 541 16.66 1.54 -28.43
C GLY A 541 15.36 1.13 -29.12
N GLN A 542 14.27 0.93 -28.38
CA GLN A 542 12.96 0.53 -28.89
C GLN A 542 11.93 1.64 -28.74
N HIS A 543 12.03 2.47 -27.72
CA HIS A 543 11.17 3.62 -27.50
C HIS A 543 12.00 4.89 -27.71
N ILE A 544 11.72 5.60 -28.81
CA ILE A 544 12.42 6.83 -29.19
C ILE A 544 11.49 8.00 -28.91
N ILE A 545 11.91 8.89 -28.00
CA ILE A 545 11.11 10.00 -27.49
C ILE A 545 11.61 11.31 -28.08
N ASN A 546 10.68 12.12 -28.57
CA ASN A 546 10.91 13.47 -29.08
C ASN A 546 9.85 14.43 -28.56
N GLY A 547 10.19 15.72 -28.50
CA GLY A 547 9.26 16.79 -28.16
C GLY A 547 9.54 17.42 -26.81
N TYR A 548 8.55 18.07 -26.21
CA TYR A 548 8.74 18.88 -25.01
C TYR A 548 7.68 18.61 -23.95
N GLU A 549 8.09 18.70 -22.68
CA GLU A 549 7.18 18.71 -21.55
C GLU A 549 7.65 19.68 -20.47
N SER A 550 6.71 20.42 -19.86
CA SER A 550 7.02 21.35 -18.77
C SER A 550 5.89 21.45 -17.77
N VAL A 551 6.26 21.35 -16.50
CA VAL A 551 5.34 21.38 -15.37
C VAL A 551 5.80 22.40 -14.36
N THR A 552 4.89 23.29 -14.00
CA THR A 552 5.06 24.25 -12.91
C THR A 552 4.12 23.89 -11.76
N THR A 553 4.67 23.74 -10.56
CA THR A 553 3.89 23.59 -9.33
C THR A 553 3.58 24.95 -8.71
N HIS A 554 2.37 25.08 -8.15
CA HIS A 554 1.86 26.25 -7.46
C HIS A 554 1.48 25.88 -6.02
N PRO A 555 2.47 25.77 -5.11
CA PRO A 555 2.23 25.25 -3.76
C PRO A 555 1.25 26.10 -2.96
N ASP A 556 0.25 25.47 -2.34
CA ASP A 556 -0.69 26.17 -1.47
C ASP A 556 -0.06 26.38 -0.09
N PRO A 557 0.02 27.63 0.43
CA PRO A 557 0.60 27.88 1.76
C PRO A 557 -0.29 27.39 2.90
N SER A 558 -1.58 27.17 2.67
CA SER A 558 -2.54 26.80 3.70
C SER A 558 -2.69 25.28 3.86
N THR A 559 -2.31 24.51 2.85
CA THR A 559 -2.37 23.04 2.88
C THR A 559 -1.21 22.44 2.08
N PRO A 560 -0.29 21.71 2.73
CA PRO A 560 0.81 21.03 2.04
C PRO A 560 0.33 19.86 1.17
N TRP A 561 -0.92 19.44 1.31
CA TRP A 561 -1.52 18.32 0.56
C TRP A 561 -2.15 18.76 -0.76
N MET A 562 -2.38 20.06 -0.96
CA MET A 562 -2.96 20.58 -2.19
C MET A 562 -1.89 20.75 -3.26
N ASN A 563 -2.11 20.05 -4.37
CA ASN A 563 -1.23 20.09 -5.54
C ASN A 563 -1.93 20.86 -6.63
N ARG A 564 -1.32 21.97 -7.07
CA ARG A 564 -1.76 22.73 -8.23
C ARG A 564 -0.64 22.74 -9.25
N LEU A 565 -0.90 22.21 -10.43
CA LEU A 565 0.09 22.07 -11.49
C LEU A 565 -0.38 22.84 -12.73
N SER A 566 0.56 23.45 -13.45
CA SER A 566 0.38 23.93 -14.82
C SER A 566 1.31 23.15 -15.72
N TRP A 567 0.75 22.45 -16.69
CA TRP A 567 1.45 21.48 -17.51
C TRP A 567 1.26 21.81 -18.99
N TRP A 568 2.37 21.78 -19.73
CA TRP A 568 2.43 21.76 -21.19
C TRP A 568 3.17 20.52 -21.68
N SER A 569 2.61 19.78 -22.63
CA SER A 569 3.21 18.55 -23.16
C SER A 569 2.92 18.44 -24.66
N ASP A 570 3.93 18.12 -25.46
CA ASP A 570 3.81 17.71 -26.85
C ASP A 570 4.88 16.64 -27.12
N LEU A 571 4.74 15.50 -26.44
CA LEU A 571 5.64 14.37 -26.61
C LEU A 571 5.16 13.45 -27.72
N GLN A 572 6.12 12.87 -28.42
CA GLN A 572 5.93 11.84 -29.43
C GLN A 572 6.89 10.69 -29.19
N GLN A 573 6.38 9.47 -29.33
CA GLN A 573 7.11 8.24 -29.19
C GLN A 573 7.00 7.43 -30.47
N THR A 574 8.11 6.85 -30.91
CA THR A 574 8.17 5.92 -32.05
C THR A 574 8.95 4.66 -31.68
N GLY A 575 8.84 3.62 -32.53
CA GLY A 575 9.55 2.36 -32.37
C GLY A 575 8.60 1.21 -32.00
N ALA A 576 8.74 0.63 -30.81
CA ALA A 576 7.93 -0.51 -30.35
C ALA A 576 6.41 -0.21 -30.30
N VAL A 577 6.05 1.03 -29.99
CA VAL A 577 4.69 1.57 -30.13
C VAL A 577 4.76 2.98 -30.71
N THR A 578 3.66 3.44 -31.31
CA THR A 578 3.49 4.85 -31.68
C THR A 578 2.63 5.53 -30.62
N ALA A 579 3.22 6.45 -29.86
CA ALA A 579 2.49 7.14 -28.80
C ALA A 579 2.67 8.66 -28.82
N THR A 580 1.73 9.37 -28.22
CA THR A 580 1.84 10.81 -27.97
C THR A 580 1.28 11.15 -26.60
N LYS A 581 1.88 12.09 -25.88
CA LYS A 581 1.32 12.69 -24.67
C LYS A 581 1.23 14.20 -24.89
N LYS A 582 0.00 14.72 -24.99
CA LYS A 582 -0.23 16.10 -25.45
C LYS A 582 -1.21 16.86 -24.57
N THR A 583 -0.92 18.13 -24.34
CA THR A 583 -1.86 19.08 -23.76
C THR A 583 -2.68 19.80 -24.82
N GLY A 584 -3.85 20.32 -24.43
CA GLY A 584 -4.64 21.22 -25.29
C GLY A 584 -3.96 22.58 -25.51
N LEU A 585 -4.53 23.42 -26.39
CA LEU A 585 -3.96 24.74 -26.74
C LEU A 585 -3.75 25.69 -25.55
N GLY A 586 -4.52 25.53 -24.47
CA GLY A 586 -4.39 26.31 -23.22
C GLY A 586 -3.53 25.64 -22.14
N GLY A 587 -2.87 24.53 -22.47
CA GLY A 587 -2.18 23.67 -21.52
C GLY A 587 -3.16 22.81 -20.71
N PHE A 588 -2.68 22.33 -19.57
CA PHE A 588 -3.44 21.56 -18.60
C PHE A 588 -3.14 22.08 -17.19
N GLN A 589 -4.16 22.61 -16.50
CA GLN A 589 -4.05 23.03 -15.12
C GLN A 589 -4.79 22.05 -14.23
N LEU A 590 -4.07 21.39 -13.33
CA LEU A 590 -4.61 20.38 -12.42
C LEU A 590 -4.63 20.92 -11.00
N SER A 591 -5.69 20.62 -10.25
CA SER A 591 -5.76 20.79 -8.80
C SER A 591 -6.24 19.49 -8.17
N ILE A 592 -5.48 18.96 -7.22
CA ILE A 592 -5.87 17.77 -6.45
C ILE A 592 -5.27 17.80 -5.05
N ASP A 593 -6.08 17.47 -4.05
CA ASP A 593 -5.60 17.28 -2.69
C ASP A 593 -5.19 15.80 -2.47
N ALA A 594 -4.03 15.58 -1.88
CA ALA A 594 -3.47 14.24 -1.68
C ALA A 594 -4.25 13.39 -0.66
N VAL A 595 -5.04 14.02 0.21
CA VAL A 595 -5.89 13.35 1.19
C VAL A 595 -7.30 13.15 0.65
N MET A 596 -7.89 14.19 0.04
CA MET A 596 -9.27 14.11 -0.46
C MET A 596 -9.40 13.44 -1.84
N ASN A 597 -8.36 13.51 -2.67
CA ASN A 597 -8.31 12.94 -4.02
C ASN A 597 -9.54 13.28 -4.90
N ILE A 598 -9.91 14.57 -4.94
CA ILE A 598 -10.89 15.10 -5.89
C ILE A 598 -10.13 15.83 -6.99
N PHE A 599 -10.25 15.30 -8.20
CA PHE A 599 -9.62 15.80 -9.40
C PHE A 599 -10.39 16.99 -9.95
N GLU A 600 -9.66 18.08 -10.17
CA GLU A 600 -10.13 19.26 -10.89
C GLU A 600 -9.12 19.63 -11.96
N ALA A 601 -9.60 19.94 -13.15
CA ALA A 601 -8.74 20.44 -14.22
C ALA A 601 -9.39 21.54 -15.07
N ASN A 602 -8.53 22.37 -15.65
CA ASN A 602 -8.84 23.23 -16.80
C ASN A 602 -7.88 22.86 -17.95
N GLY A 603 -8.40 22.82 -19.17
CA GLY A 603 -7.66 22.27 -20.32
C GLY A 603 -7.62 20.74 -20.33
N THR A 604 -6.72 20.17 -21.14
CA THR A 604 -6.65 18.72 -21.34
C THR A 604 -5.23 18.20 -21.36
N LEU A 605 -5.00 17.01 -20.82
CA LEU A 605 -3.83 16.15 -21.05
C LEU A 605 -4.34 14.80 -21.56
N THR A 606 -3.79 14.35 -22.68
CA THR A 606 -4.24 13.12 -23.35
C THR A 606 -3.03 12.33 -23.80
N THR A 607 -3.04 11.04 -23.50
CA THR A 607 -2.07 10.08 -24.02
C THR A 607 -2.74 9.22 -25.08
N THR A 608 -2.11 9.05 -26.23
CA THR A 608 -2.56 8.15 -27.29
C THR A 608 -1.49 7.09 -27.52
N ILE A 609 -1.86 5.82 -27.57
CA ILE A 609 -0.93 4.69 -27.83
C ILE A 609 -1.56 3.83 -28.91
N ASP A 610 -0.88 3.67 -30.04
CA ASP A 610 -1.33 2.89 -31.21
C ASP A 610 -2.79 3.21 -31.62
N GLY A 611 -3.17 4.49 -31.52
CA GLY A 611 -4.50 5.00 -31.86
C GLY A 611 -5.53 4.92 -30.72
N VAL A 612 -5.23 4.26 -29.60
CA VAL A 612 -6.10 4.24 -28.40
C VAL A 612 -5.88 5.51 -27.59
N VAL A 613 -6.96 6.23 -27.28
CA VAL A 613 -6.92 7.54 -26.62
C VAL A 613 -7.32 7.42 -25.15
N TYR A 614 -6.41 7.83 -24.26
CA TYR A 614 -6.62 7.89 -22.81
C TYR A 614 -6.73 9.34 -22.35
N ARG A 615 -7.86 9.68 -21.71
CA ARG A 615 -8.18 11.03 -21.26
C ARG A 615 -8.13 11.12 -19.74
N GLN A 616 -7.83 12.31 -19.25
CA GLN A 616 -7.89 12.62 -17.83
C GLN A 616 -9.30 12.35 -17.24
N PRO A 617 -9.41 12.19 -15.92
CA PRO A 617 -10.69 12.17 -15.22
C PRO A 617 -11.56 13.40 -15.48
N ALA A 618 -12.87 13.26 -15.25
CA ALA A 618 -13.76 14.42 -15.21
C ALA A 618 -13.56 15.22 -13.91
N ASN A 619 -13.91 16.50 -13.93
CA ASN A 619 -13.89 17.33 -12.73
C ASN A 619 -14.89 16.83 -11.68
N GLY A 620 -14.54 16.97 -10.40
CA GLY A 620 -15.30 16.44 -9.27
C GLY A 620 -15.24 14.92 -9.14
N THR A 621 -14.24 14.27 -9.75
CA THR A 621 -14.03 12.81 -9.71
C THR A 621 -12.65 12.40 -9.24
#